data_AF-A0A0A8Y6T5-F1
#
_entry.id   AF-A0A0A8Y6T5-F1
#
_cell.length_a   1.000
_cell.length_b   1.000
_cell.length_c   1.000
_cell.angle_alpha   90.00
_cell.angle_beta   90.00
_cell.angle_gamma   90.00
#
_symmetry.space_group_name_H-M   'P 1'
#
loop_
_entity.id
_entity.type
_entity.pdbx_description
1 polymer ?
#
loop_
_entity_poly.entity_id
_entity_poly.type
_entity_poly.pdbx_seq_one_letter_code
_entity_poly.pdbx_strand_id
1 'polypeptide(L)' 'MESSVTVLTSSNLLDENSFDNPNNVVPVTRELPNAAAEMQALLNPHSFTSFDLALEQ' A
#
# COMPACT_ATOMS: atom_id res chain seq x y z
N MET A 1 -7.61 -14.20 10.14
CA MET A 1 -6.53 -13.40 9.52
C MET A 1 -7.02 -11.97 9.51
N GLU A 2 -6.16 -11.00 9.81
CA GLU A 2 -6.55 -9.59 9.69
C GLU A 2 -6.29 -9.09 8.28
N SER A 3 -7.13 -8.17 7.81
CA SER A 3 -6.99 -7.56 6.49
C SER A 3 -5.84 -6.56 6.48
N SER A 4 -5.19 -6.38 5.33
CA SER A 4 -4.08 -5.45 5.19
C SER A 4 -4.12 -4.68 3.88
N VAL A 5 -3.41 -3.55 3.85
CA VAL A 5 -3.20 -2.74 2.66
C VAL A 5 -1.70 -2.55 2.44
N THR A 6 -1.25 -2.74 1.21
CA THR A 6 0.14 -2.50 0.81
C THR A 6 0.18 -1.40 -0.22
N VAL A 7 0.93 -0.33 0.04
CA VAL A 7 1.05 0.83 -0.85
C VAL A 7 2.49 0.99 -1.32
N LEU A 8 2.70 1.06 -2.63
CA LEU A 8 3.95 1.47 -3.27
C LEU A 8 3.79 2.90 -3.77
N THR A 9 4.59 3.80 -3.20
CA THR A 9 4.61 5.22 -3.56
C THR A 9 5.88 5.89 -3.02
N SER A 10 6.10 7.14 -3.40
CA SER A 10 7.22 7.97 -2.96
C SER A 10 6.78 9.42 -2.81
N SER A 11 7.58 10.23 -2.11
CA SER A 11 7.27 11.66 -1.91
C SER A 11 7.55 12.51 -3.15
N ASN A 12 8.48 12.09 -4.00
CA ASN A 12 8.81 12.73 -5.26
C ASN A 12 8.64 11.74 -6.42
N LEU A 13 8.07 12.22 -7.54
CA LEU A 13 7.82 11.42 -8.74
C LEU A 13 9.09 10.85 -9.39
N LEU A 14 10.25 11.44 -9.09
CA LEU A 14 11.55 11.02 -9.62
C LEU A 14 12.37 10.21 -8.59
N ASP A 15 11.80 9.86 -7.44
CA ASP A 15 12.48 9.02 -6.45
C ASP A 15 12.76 7.63 -7.05
N GLU A 16 13.99 7.15 -6.87
CA GLU A 16 14.46 5.84 -7.32
C GLU A 16 15.23 5.09 -6.23
N ASN A 17 15.38 3.79 -6.42
CA ASN A 17 16.30 2.96 -5.63
C ASN A 17 17.68 2.97 -6.31
N SER A 18 18.73 3.06 -5.51
CA SER A 18 20.12 3.02 -5.96
C SER A 18 20.92 1.96 -5.18
N PHE A 19 22.18 1.73 -5.56
CA PHE A 19 23.04 0.84 -4.77
C PHE A 19 23.29 1.36 -3.35
N ASP A 20 23.39 2.68 -3.18
CA ASP A 20 23.64 3.31 -1.87
C ASP A 20 22.36 3.41 -1.04
N ASN A 21 21.18 3.47 -1.69
CA ASN A 21 19.88 3.48 -1.01
C ASN A 21 18.87 2.57 -1.73
N PRO A 22 18.94 1.24 -1.50
CA PRO A 22 18.15 0.27 -2.26
C PRO A 22 16.67 0.25 -1.87
N ASN A 23 16.27 0.88 -0.76
CA ASN A 23 14.92 0.82 -0.22
C ASN A 23 14.25 2.21 -0.13
N ASN A 24 14.64 3.13 -1.01
CA ASN A 24 14.07 4.47 -1.07
C ASN A 24 12.58 4.46 -1.46
N VAL A 25 12.22 3.59 -2.41
CA VAL A 25 10.87 3.39 -2.92
C VAL A 25 10.55 1.90 -2.85
N VAL A 26 9.78 1.52 -1.83
CA VAL A 26 9.38 0.13 -1.56
C VAL A 26 7.91 0.06 -1.14
N PRO A 27 7.22 -1.08 -1.36
CA PRO A 27 5.87 -1.27 -0.86
C PRO A 27 5.87 -1.27 0.67
N VAL A 28 4.90 -0.59 1.28
CA VAL A 28 4.69 -0.57 2.73
C VAL A 28 3.34 -1.18 3.07
N THR A 29 3.35 -2.27 3.81
CA THR A 29 2.15 -2.96 4.31
C THR A 29 1.72 -2.42 5.66
N ARG A 30 0.41 -2.24 5.85
CA ARG A 30 -0.22 -1.79 7.10
C ARG A 30 -1.54 -2.52 7.31
N GLU A 31 -2.00 -2.57 8.55
CA GLU A 31 -3.33 -3.10 8.89
C GLU A 31 -4.43 -2.26 8.21
N LEU A 32 -5.50 -2.96 7.79
CA LEU A 32 -6.69 -2.35 7.22
C LEU A 32 -7.88 -2.62 8.15
N PRO A 33 -8.06 -1.82 9.21
CA PRO A 33 -9.04 -2.12 10.27
C PRO A 33 -10.50 -2.04 9.81
N ASN A 34 -10.79 -1.30 8.75
CA ASN A 34 -12.15 -1.10 8.23
C ASN A 34 -12.42 -1.91 6.95
N ALA A 35 -11.79 -3.07 6.81
CA ALA A 35 -12.04 -3.97 5.69
C ALA A 35 -13.47 -4.51 5.73
N ALA A 36 -14.16 -4.45 4.58
CA ALA A 36 -15.53 -4.91 4.44
C ALA A 36 -15.80 -5.38 3.01
N ALA A 37 -16.92 -6.10 2.82
CA ALA A 37 -17.37 -6.54 1.48
C ALA A 37 -17.65 -5.34 0.56
N GLU A 38 -18.19 -4.26 1.14
CA GLU A 38 -18.36 -2.97 0.47
C GLU A 38 -17.59 -1.92 1.28
N MET A 39 -16.60 -1.29 0.65
CA MET A 39 -15.79 -0.25 1.29
C MET A 39 -15.36 0.81 0.29
N GLN A 40 -15.00 1.98 0.83
CA GLN A 40 -14.39 3.06 0.07
C GLN A 40 -12.96 3.25 0.55
N ALA A 41 -12.04 3.47 -0.39
CA ALA A 41 -10.65 3.76 -0.11
C ALA A 41 -10.22 4.99 -0.90
N LEU A 42 -9.44 5.86 -0.24
CA LEU A 42 -8.76 6.97 -0.89
C LEU A 42 -7.39 6.49 -1.36
N LEU A 43 -7.14 6.59 -2.66
CA LEU A 43 -5.85 6.27 -3.25
C LEU A 43 -5.09 7.56 -3.51
N ASN A 44 -3.85 7.62 -3.04
CA ASN A 44 -2.99 8.77 -3.32
C ASN A 44 -2.63 8.79 -4.82
N PRO A 45 -2.50 9.97 -5.43
CA PRO A 45 -1.95 10.09 -6.78
C PRO A 45 -0.58 9.40 -6.88
N HIS A 46 -0.28 8.85 -8.05
CA HIS A 46 1.02 8.21 -8.32
C HIS A 46 1.38 7.11 -7.30
N SER A 47 0.39 6.31 -6.92
CA SER A 47 0.57 5.15 -6.04
C SER A 47 0.01 3.89 -6.69
N PHE A 48 0.59 2.75 -6.31
CA PHE A 48 0.05 1.43 -6.59
C PHE A 48 -0.34 0.78 -5.27
N THR A 49 -1.57 0.29 -5.16
CA THR A 49 -2.12 -0.21 -3.89
C THR A 49 -2.70 -1.61 -4.07
N SER A 50 -2.34 -2.52 -3.16
CA SER A 50 -2.93 -3.86 -3.02
C SER A 50 -3.73 -3.96 -1.72
N PHE A 51 -4.89 -4.60 -1.77
CA PHE A 51 -5.73 -4.87 -0.62
C PHE A 51 -5.84 -6.39 -0.42
N ASP A 52 -5.36 -6.88 0.72
CA ASP A 52 -5.50 -8.26 1.12
C ASP A 52 -6.66 -8.34 2.11
N LEU A 53 -7.83 -8.78 1.65
CA LEU A 53 -9.07 -8.78 2.41
C LEU A 53 -9.35 -10.15 3.00
N ALA A 54 -9.31 -10.25 4.33
CA ALA A 54 -9.67 -11.43 5.09
C ALA A 54 -11.10 -11.29 5.64
N LEU A 55 -12.09 -11.27 4.74
CA LEU A 55 -13.51 -11.19 5.10
C LEU A 55 -14.03 -12.56 5.51
N GLU A 56 -15.01 -12.59 6.43
CA GLU A 56 -15.79 -13.80 6.70
C GLU A 56 -16.59 -14.17 5.44
N GLN A 57 -16.65 -15.47 5.13
CA GLN A 57 -17.32 -16.01 3.93
C GLN A 57 -18.82 -16.16 4.13
#